data_AF-A0A2Z7DF20-F1
#
_entry.id   AF-A0A2Z7DF20-F1
#
_cell.length_a   1.000
_cell.length_b   1.000
_cell.length_c   1.000
_cell.angle_alpha   90.00
_cell.angle_beta   90.00
_cell.angle_gamma   90.00
#
_symmetry.space_group_name_H-M   'P 1'
#
loop_
_entity.id
_entity.type
_entity.pdbx_description
1 polymer ?
#
loop_
_entity_poly.entity_id
_entity_poly.type
_entity_poly.pdbx_seq_one_letter_code
_entity_poly.pdbx_strand_id
1 'polypeptide(L)' 'MAPYEALYGRKCRSPILWDDVGERTEIGPDVVEQTEEAVKRIRGRMNTAQSRQKSYADSCVPKGMTNEGCY' A
#
# COMPACT_ATOMS: atom_id res chain seq x y z
N MET A 1 -23.86 2.20 38.85
CA MET A 1 -22.83 2.13 37.79
C MET A 1 -22.71 3.53 37.21
N ALA A 2 -21.66 4.29 37.54
CA ALA A 2 -21.51 5.62 36.96
C ALA A 2 -21.11 5.48 35.49
N PRO A 3 -21.82 6.12 34.55
CA PRO A 3 -21.45 6.06 33.14
C PRO A 3 -20.08 6.72 32.96
N TYR A 4 -19.27 6.15 32.08
CA TYR A 4 -17.93 6.56 31.70
C TYR A 4 -17.76 8.08 31.46
N GLU A 5 -18.84 8.77 31.10
CA GLU A 5 -18.93 10.22 30.92
C GLU A 5 -18.65 11.03 32.20
N ALA A 6 -19.04 10.53 33.38
CA ALA A 6 -18.83 11.21 34.66
C ALA A 6 -17.36 11.19 35.12
N LEU A 7 -16.57 10.22 34.64
CA LEU A 7 -15.15 10.10 35.01
C LEU A 7 -14.23 10.99 34.17
N TYR A 8 -14.61 11.30 32.92
CA TYR A 8 -13.68 11.92 31.96
C TYR A 8 -14.16 13.26 31.37
N GLY A 9 -15.41 13.69 31.61
CA GLY A 9 -15.87 15.07 31.43
C GLY A 9 -15.75 15.69 30.02
N ARG A 10 -15.30 14.94 29.01
CA ARG A 10 -15.16 15.37 27.61
C ARG A 10 -15.46 14.20 26.68
N LYS A 11 -15.87 14.50 25.44
CA LYS A 11 -16.03 13.51 24.35
C LYS A 11 -14.75 12.69 24.26
N CYS A 12 -14.84 11.41 24.63
CA CYS A 12 -13.71 10.51 24.68
C CYS A 12 -13.11 10.35 23.30
N ARG A 13 -12.00 11.05 23.05
CA ARG A 13 -11.13 10.78 21.91
C ARG A 13 -10.14 9.73 22.36
N SER A 14 -10.13 8.60 21.64
CA SER A 14 -9.22 7.49 21.91
C SER A 14 -7.76 8.00 21.84
N PRO A 15 -6.93 7.77 22.88
CA PRO A 15 -5.51 8.15 22.88
C PRO A 15 -4.65 7.40 21.86
N ILE A 16 -5.20 6.38 21.20
CA ILE A 16 -4.47 5.46 20.32
C ILE A 16 -3.87 6.18 19.08
N LEU A 17 -4.29 7.41 18.79
CA LEU A 17 -3.84 8.19 17.62
C LEU A 17 -3.45 9.63 18.00
N TRP A 18 -2.58 9.80 18.99
CA TRP A 18 -1.97 11.11 19.27
C TRP A 18 -0.44 11.10 19.19
N ASP A 19 0.23 9.99 19.47
CA ASP A 19 1.70 9.92 19.39
C ASP A 19 2.24 9.76 17.95
N ASP A 20 1.49 9.11 17.06
CA ASP A 20 1.94 8.84 15.68
C ASP A 20 1.93 10.08 14.75
N VAL A 21 1.36 11.19 15.20
CA VAL A 21 1.26 12.44 14.41
C VAL A 21 2.29 13.48 14.88
N GLY A 22 2.88 13.30 16.07
CA GLY A 22 3.85 14.23 16.67
C GLY A 22 5.31 13.97 16.28
N GLU A 23 5.65 12.78 15.78
CA GLU A 23 7.01 12.43 15.35
C GLU A 23 7.20 12.55 13.82
N ARG A 24 6.24 13.17 13.13
CA ARG A 24 6.28 13.34 11.66
C ARG A 24 7.15 14.51 11.19
N THR A 25 7.82 15.22 12.08
CA THR A 25 8.42 16.51 11.73
C THR A 25 9.91 16.46 11.39
N GLU A 26 10.64 15.36 11.62
CA GLU A 26 12.11 15.38 11.46
C GLU A 26 12.70 14.14 10.76
N ILE A 27 11.98 13.56 9.78
CA ILE A 27 12.62 12.63 8.86
C ILE A 27 13.54 13.47 7.96
N GLY A 28 14.84 13.47 8.26
CA GLY A 28 15.85 14.18 7.48
C GLY A 28 15.80 13.79 5.99
N PRO A 29 16.21 14.70 5.09
CA PRO A 29 16.12 14.49 3.63
C PRO A 29 16.84 13.22 3.17
N ASP A 30 17.89 12.80 3.88
CA ASP A 30 18.62 11.56 3.64
C ASP A 30 17.75 10.30 3.81
N VAL A 31 16.89 10.28 4.84
CA VAL A 31 15.97 9.15 5.05
C VAL A 31 14.85 9.15 4.02
N VAL A 32 14.41 10.33 3.57
CA VAL A 32 13.44 10.44 2.47
C VAL A 32 14.04 9.89 1.18
N GLU A 33 15.28 10.26 0.85
CA GLU A 33 15.97 9.76 -0.34
C GLU A 33 16.19 8.24 -0.30
N GLN A 34 16.67 7.70 0.83
CA GLN A 34 16.85 6.28 1.03
C GLN A 34 15.54 5.49 0.91
N THR A 35 14.43 6.02 1.46
CA THR A 35 13.13 5.39 1.34
C THR A 35 12.60 5.46 -0.10
N GLU A 36 12.79 6.57 -0.81
CA GLU A 36 12.44 6.67 -2.23
C GLU A 36 13.17 5.65 -3.10
N GLU A 37 14.47 5.45 -2.89
CA GLU A 37 15.26 4.44 -3.58
C GLU A 37 14.76 3.03 -3.29
N ALA A 38 14.46 2.73 -2.02
CA ALA A 38 13.89 1.45 -1.61
C ALA A 38 12.55 1.19 -2.30
N VAL A 39 11.66 2.20 -2.37
CA VAL A 39 10.35 2.08 -3.04
C VAL A 39 10.53 1.92 -4.56
N LYS A 40 11.46 2.66 -5.20
CA LYS A 40 11.81 2.47 -6.62
C LYS A 40 12.26 1.03 -6.89
N ARG A 41 13.11 0.46 -6.03
CA ARG A 41 13.59 -0.93 -6.13
C ARG A 41 12.45 -1.95 -6.01
N ILE A 42 11.53 -1.75 -5.06
CA ILE A 42 10.37 -2.64 -4.86
C ILE A 42 9.45 -2.60 -6.07
N ARG A 43 9.12 -1.41 -6.58
CA ARG A 43 8.30 -1.24 -7.79
C ARG A 43 8.92 -1.94 -9.01
N GLY A 44 10.22 -1.81 -9.21
CA GLY A 44 10.93 -2.51 -10.28
C GLY A 44 10.76 -4.03 -10.20
N ARG A 45 11.00 -4.60 -9.01
CA ARG A 45 10.83 -6.05 -8.77
C ARG A 45 9.38 -6.51 -8.97
N MET A 46 8.42 -5.72 -8.51
CA MET A 46 6.99 -6.00 -8.66
C MET A 46 6.58 -6.03 -10.14
N ASN A 47 7.01 -5.04 -10.93
CA ASN A 47 6.73 -4.99 -12.36
C ASN A 47 7.36 -6.17 -13.11
N THR A 48 8.59 -6.56 -12.77
CA THR A 48 9.22 -7.76 -13.35
C THR A 48 8.44 -9.03 -13.01
N ALA A 49 8.01 -9.18 -11.76
CA ALA A 49 7.20 -10.33 -11.34
C ALA A 49 5.86 -10.36 -12.09
N GLN A 50 5.16 -9.22 -12.18
CA GLN A 50 3.92 -9.09 -12.95
C GLN A 50 4.11 -9.41 -14.42
N SER A 51 5.17 -8.90 -15.05
CA SER A 51 5.48 -9.18 -16.45
C SER A 51 5.74 -10.68 -16.69
N ARG A 52 6.45 -11.36 -15.78
CA ARG A 52 6.64 -12.81 -15.83
C ARG A 52 5.32 -13.56 -15.69
N GLN A 53 4.50 -13.20 -14.71
CA GLN A 53 3.17 -13.79 -14.51
C GLN A 53 2.29 -13.62 -15.75
N LYS A 54 2.30 -12.42 -16.34
CA LYS A 54 1.58 -12.13 -17.58
C LYS A 54 2.12 -12.97 -18.74
N SER A 55 3.43 -13.11 -18.89
CA SER A 55 4.02 -13.99 -19.91
C SER A 55 3.61 -15.46 -19.72
N TYR A 56 3.53 -15.95 -18.48
CA TYR A 56 3.03 -17.29 -18.22
C TYR A 56 1.57 -17.41 -18.63
N ALA A 57 0.71 -16.50 -18.18
CA ALA A 57 -0.70 -16.48 -18.55
C ALA A 57 -0.91 -16.37 -20.08
N ASP A 58 -0.18 -15.48 -20.75
CA ASP A 58 -0.22 -15.27 -22.21
C ASP A 58 0.31 -16.49 -22.98
N SER A 59 1.25 -17.25 -22.40
CA SER A 59 1.71 -18.53 -22.98
C SER A 59 0.71 -19.67 -22.77
N CYS A 60 -0.14 -19.57 -21.75
CA CYS A 60 -1.23 -20.51 -21.47
C CYS A 60 -2.49 -20.21 -22.28
N VAL A 61 -2.62 -19.01 -22.87
CA VAL A 61 -3.61 -18.75 -23.92
C VAL A 61 -3.11 -19.42 -25.21
N PRO A 62 -3.86 -20.37 -25.80
CA PRO A 62 -3.50 -20.94 -27.09
C PRO A 62 -3.31 -19.80 -28.10
N LYS A 63 -2.08 -19.63 -28.62
CA LYS A 63 -1.78 -18.75 -29.76
C LYS A 63 -2.49 -19.32 -31.00
N GLY A 64 -3.77 -19.05 -31.13
CA GLY A 64 -4.59 -19.66 -32.19
C GLY A 64 -6.09 -19.34 -32.17
N MET A 65 -6.61 -18.53 -31.24
CA MET A 65 -7.97 -17.99 -31.32
C MET A 65 -7.91 -16.46 -31.36
N THR A 66 -7.26 -15.91 -32.38
CA THR A 66 -7.67 -14.59 -32.87
C THR A 66 -9.03 -14.78 -33.54
N ASN A 67 -10.03 -14.11 -33.00
CA ASN A 67 -11.43 -14.16 -33.43
C ASN A 67 -11.58 -13.91 -34.95
N GLU A 68 -11.62 -14.98 -35.74
CA GLU A 68 -12.49 -15.02 -36.91
C GLU A 68 -13.87 -15.49 -36.42
N GLY A 69 -14.80 -14.55 -36.31
CA GLY A 69 -16.23 -14.82 -36.29
C GLY A 69 -16.84 -15.37 -34.99
N CYS A 70 -17.37 -14.48 -34.16
CA CYS A 70 -18.62 -14.73 -33.45
C CYS A 70 -19.51 -13.49 -33.60
N TYR A 71 -20.37 -13.58 -34.62
CA TYR A 71 -21.35 -12.60 -35.12
C TYR A 71 -20.82 -11.32 -35.78
#